data_AF-A0A4Q5QNU2-F1
#
_entry.id   AF-A0A4Q5QNU2-F1
#
_cell.length_a   1.000
_cell.length_b   1.000
_cell.length_c   1.000
_cell.angle_alpha   90.00
_cell.angle_beta   90.00
_cell.angle_gamma   90.00
#
_symmetry.space_group_name_H-M   'P 1'
#
loop_
_entity.id
_entity.type
_entity.pdbx_description
1 polymer ?
#
loop_
_entity_poly.entity_id
_entity_poly.type
_entity_poly.pdbx_seq_one_letter_code
_entity_poly.pdbx_strand_id
1 'polypeptide(L)' 'MSATPGSIFKTEDSIPKEYIVSEIHQKTYLLNGELVDWRGPVANVYSPVCVLGANGPE' A
#
# COMPACT_ATOMS: atom_id res chain seq x y z
N MET A 1 16.44 -20.66 -17.38
CA MET A 1 17.00 -20.06 -16.16
C MET A 1 15.84 -19.55 -15.34
N SER A 2 15.70 -19.97 -14.08
CA SER A 2 14.63 -19.47 -13.20
C SER A 2 15.06 -18.12 -12.62
N ALA A 3 14.19 -17.12 -12.69
CA ALA A 3 14.43 -15.81 -12.08
C ALA A 3 14.49 -15.94 -10.55
N THR A 4 15.42 -15.22 -9.91
CA THR A 4 15.52 -15.13 -8.46
C THR A 4 14.64 -13.97 -7.97
N PRO A 5 14.06 -14.01 -6.75
CA PRO A 5 13.22 -12.93 -6.25
C PRO A 5 13.89 -11.55 -6.31
N GLY A 6 15.20 -11.48 -6.05
CA GLY A 6 15.96 -10.23 -6.12
C GLY A 6 16.18 -9.66 -7.52
N SER A 7 15.92 -10.42 -8.59
CA SER A 7 15.90 -9.86 -9.95
C SER A 7 14.54 -9.28 -10.32
N ILE A 8 13.47 -9.62 -9.58
CA ILE A 8 12.09 -9.22 -9.85
C ILE A 8 11.67 -8.06 -8.93
N PHE A 9 11.87 -8.21 -7.62
CA PHE A 9 11.44 -7.24 -6.61
C PHE A 9 12.58 -6.29 -6.22
N LYS A 10 12.23 -5.02 -5.99
CA LYS A 10 13.18 -3.96 -5.58
C LYS A 10 13.08 -3.74 -4.08
N THR A 11 14.10 -3.13 -3.49
CA THR A 11 14.07 -2.71 -2.09
C THR A 11 13.18 -1.49 -1.90
N GLU A 12 12.67 -1.28 -0.69
CA GLU A 12 11.82 -0.14 -0.35
C GLU A 12 12.49 1.22 -0.62
N ASP A 13 13.80 1.33 -0.35
CA ASP A 13 14.59 2.55 -0.63
C ASP A 13 14.63 2.94 -2.12
N SER A 14 14.22 2.04 -3.02
CA SER A 14 14.14 2.32 -4.45
C SER A 14 12.85 3.04 -4.84
N ILE A 15 11.88 3.18 -3.93
CA ILE A 15 10.61 3.88 -4.19
C ILE A 15 10.89 5.39 -4.19
N PRO A 16 10.56 6.13 -5.27
CA PRO A 16 10.70 7.57 -5.30
C PRO A 16 9.91 8.23 -4.16
N LYS A 17 10.52 9.23 -3.51
CA LYS A 17 9.96 9.85 -2.30
C LYS A 17 8.59 10.48 -2.52
N GLU A 18 8.33 10.98 -3.72
CA GLU A 18 7.03 11.55 -4.12
C GLU A 18 5.89 10.52 -4.15
N TYR A 19 6.21 9.23 -4.21
CA TYR A 19 5.22 8.14 -4.21
C TYR A 19 5.10 7.45 -2.84
N ILE A 20 5.92 7.85 -1.86
CA ILE A 20 5.80 7.38 -0.49
C ILE A 20 4.65 8.15 0.16
N VAL A 21 3.60 7.42 0.52
CA VAL A 21 2.42 7.98 1.16
C VAL A 21 2.37 7.50 2.60
N SER A 22 2.07 8.41 3.54
CA SER A 22 1.79 8.03 4.92
C SER A 22 0.51 7.19 5.01
N GLU A 23 0.30 6.50 6.12
CA GLU A 23 -0.96 5.78 6.35
C GLU A 23 -2.19 6.69 6.14
N ILE A 24 -3.17 6.18 5.38
CA ILE A 24 -4.42 6.89 5.10
C ILE A 24 -5.57 6.14 5.77
N HIS A 25 -6.34 6.84 6.60
CA HIS A 25 -7.59 6.33 7.13
C HIS A 25 -8.75 6.79 6.24
N GLN A 26 -9.04 6.02 5.19
CA GLN A 26 -10.17 6.30 4.32
C GLN A 26 -11.48 5.86 4.97
N LYS A 27 -12.06 6.75 5.79
CA LYS A 27 -13.32 6.52 6.51
C LYS A 27 -14.39 7.57 6.17
N THR A 28 -14.25 8.27 5.06
CA THR A 28 -15.23 9.26 4.60
C THR A 28 -15.77 8.85 3.24
N TYR A 29 -17.09 8.91 3.07
CA TYR A 29 -17.79 8.49 1.87
C TYR A 29 -18.63 9.64 1.32
N LEU A 30 -18.68 9.77 -0.01
CA LEU A 30 -19.62 10.67 -0.67
C LEU A 30 -20.96 9.95 -0.83
N LEU A 31 -21.98 10.41 -0.10
CA LEU A 31 -23.32 9.84 -0.11
C LEU A 31 -24.32 10.97 -0.42
N ASN A 32 -25.01 10.87 -1.55
CA ASN A 32 -26.03 11.85 -1.98
C ASN A 32 -25.53 13.31 -2.00
N GLY A 33 -24.26 13.54 -2.35
CA GLY A 33 -23.67 14.88 -2.41
C GLY A 33 -23.08 15.38 -1.09
N GLU A 34 -23.14 14.60 -0.02
CA GLU A 34 -22.54 14.92 1.28
C GLU A 34 -21.38 13.99 1.63
N LEU A 35 -20.35 14.54 2.26
CA LEU A 35 -19.28 13.74 2.85
C LEU A 35 -19.73 13.25 4.23
N VAL A 36 -19.80 11.93 4.39
CA VAL A 36 -20.26 11.27 5.60
C VAL A 36 -19.13 10.41 6.18
N ASP A 37 -18.90 10.53 7.49
CA ASP A 37 -17.92 9.72 8.20
C ASP A 37 -18.46 8.34 8.57
N TRP A 38 -17.68 7.32 8.24
CA TRP A 38 -17.92 5.92 8.58
C TRP A 38 -17.36 5.58 9.96
N ARG A 39 -18.20 5.00 10.81
CA ARG A 39 -17.85 4.55 12.17
C ARG A 39 -18.02 3.04 12.39
N GLY A 40 -18.29 2.29 11.33
CA GLY A 40 -18.45 0.84 11.38
C GLY A 40 -17.13 0.07 11.25
N PRO A 41 -17.19 -1.25 11.00
CA PRO A 41 -16.02 -2.08 10.76
C PRO A 41 -15.18 -1.58 9.58
N VAL A 42 -13.86 -1.77 9.65
CA VAL A 42 -12.91 -1.42 8.60
C VAL A 42 -11.94 -2.58 8.37
N ALA A 43 -11.29 -2.58 7.21
CA ALA A 43 -10.23 -3.54 6.88
C ALA A 43 -8.94 -2.78 6.52
N ASN A 44 -7.80 -3.39 6.81
CA ASN A 44 -6.51 -2.87 6.38
C ASN A 44 -6.35 -3.13 4.88
N VAL A 45 -5.91 -2.10 4.15
CA VAL A 45 -5.54 -2.19 2.74
C VAL A 45 -4.06 -1.89 2.65
N TYR A 46 -3.30 -2.86 2.15
CA TYR A 46 -1.86 -2.75 1.99
C TYR A 46 -1.51 -2.24 0.60
N SER A 47 -0.31 -1.66 0.46
CA SER A 47 0.23 -1.22 -0.82
C SER A 47 0.26 -2.39 -1.82
N PRO A 48 -0.09 -2.18 -3.10
CA PRO A 48 0.08 -3.21 -4.12
C PRO A 48 1.54 -3.37 -4.55
N VAL A 49 2.44 -2.48 -4.11
CA VAL A 49 3.87 -2.55 -4.41
C VAL A 49 4.52 -3.54 -3.47
N CYS A 50 4.98 -4.67 -4.02
CA CYS A 50 5.76 -5.66 -3.30
C CYS A 50 7.25 -5.31 -3.35
N VAL A 51 7.90 -5.33 -2.19
CA VAL A 51 9.32 -5.03 -2.02
C VAL A 51 10.09 -6.27 -1.57
N LEU A 52 11.39 -6.30 -1.82
CA LEU A 52 12.28 -7.34 -1.31
C LEU A 52 12.68 -7.01 0.13
N GLY A 53 11.98 -7.60 1.09
CA GLY A 53 12.28 -7.52 2.52
C GLY A 53 13.33 -8.54 2.98
N ALA A 54 13.72 -8.44 4.25
CA ALA A 54 14.75 -9.30 4.85
C ALA A 54 14.35 -10.79 4.89
N ASN A 55 13.05 -11.08 4.96
CA ASN A 55 12.49 -12.43 5.02
C ASN A 55 11.91 -12.92 3.68
N GLY A 56 12.08 -12.15 2.60
CA GLY A 56 11.47 -12.40 1.29
C GLY A 56 10.58 -11.25 0.83
N PRO A 57 9.83 -11.44 -0.27
CA PRO A 57 8.93 -10.42 -0.79
C PRO A 57 7.78 -10.11 0.18
N GLU A 58 7.49 -8.84 0.40
CA GLU A 58 6.43 -8.33 1.29
C GLU A 58 5.68 -7.14 0.68
#